data_AF-J7LMX9-F1
#
_entry.id   AF-J7LMX9-F1
#
_cell.length_a   1.000
_cell.length_b   1.000
_cell.length_c   1.000
_cell.angle_alpha   90.00
_cell.angle_beta   90.00
_cell.angle_gamma   90.00
#
_symmetry.space_group_name_H-M   'P 1'
#
loop_
_entity.id
_entity.type
_entity.pdbx_description
1 polymer ?
#
loop_
_entity_poly.entity_id
_entity_poly.type
_entity_poly.pdbx_seq_one_letter_code
_entity_poly.pdbx_strand_id
1 'polypeptide(L)'
;SVMVKYDGTVRNQIEQLIQLRYGEDGLDAVCVEFQNMPTLKPSNRAFEKQFRFDAGNERSLKKCLTEDVTKDLLGDAHTLAELEREWDQLKDDREILRQIFPTGDSKVVLPCNLQR
;
A
#
# COMPACT_ATOMS: atom_id res chain seq x y z
N SER A 1 33.34 16.00 -1.01
CA SER A 1 32.61 15.03 -0.16
C SER A 1 31.13 15.33 -0.19
N VAL A 2 30.30 14.29 -0.15
CA VAL A 2 28.83 14.35 -0.07
C VAL A 2 28.42 13.62 1.20
N MET A 3 27.48 14.19 1.96
CA MET A 3 26.99 13.57 3.19
C MET A 3 25.51 13.88 3.44
N VAL A 4 24.85 12.99 4.17
CA VAL A 4 23.52 13.23 4.74
C VAL A 4 23.67 14.15 5.96
N LYS A 5 22.88 15.21 6.01
CA LYS A 5 22.84 16.18 7.12
C LYS A 5 21.75 15.81 8.11
N TYR A 6 21.79 16.37 9.32
CA TYR A 6 20.80 16.08 10.38
C TYR A 6 19.37 16.49 10.03
N ASP A 7 19.17 17.40 9.07
CA ASP A 7 17.86 17.74 8.52
C ASP A 7 17.33 16.70 7.51
N GLY A 8 18.13 15.68 7.21
CA GLY A 8 17.83 14.62 6.24
C GLY A 8 18.13 14.98 4.79
N THR A 9 18.66 16.17 4.52
CA THR A 9 19.10 16.58 3.18
C THR A 9 20.46 16.00 2.84
N VAL A 10 20.75 15.85 1.55
CA VAL A 10 22.07 15.43 1.06
C VAL A 10 22.79 16.65 0.49
N ARG A 11 23.97 16.99 1.03
CA ARG A 11 24.73 18.17 0.63
C ARG A 11 26.20 17.87 0.40
N ASN A 12 26.84 18.71 -0.42
CA ASN A 12 28.29 18.67 -0.61
C ASN A 12 29.05 19.51 0.44
N GLN A 13 30.38 19.55 0.31
CA GLN A 13 31.28 20.28 1.22
C GLN A 13 31.10 21.81 1.26
N ILE A 14 30.42 22.40 0.27
CA ILE A 14 30.11 23.83 0.22
C ILE A 14 28.62 24.09 0.50
N GLU A 15 27.94 23.15 1.17
CA GLU A 15 26.53 23.22 1.59
C GLU A 15 25.51 23.37 0.45
N GLN A 16 25.89 23.04 -0.78
CA GLN A 16 24.92 22.97 -1.88
C GLN A 16 24.05 21.73 -1.75
N LEU A 17 22.74 21.93 -1.92
CA LEU A 17 21.72 20.88 -1.88
C LEU A 17 21.80 19.99 -3.12
N ILE A 18 21.86 18.68 -2.91
CA ILE A 18 21.84 17.66 -3.96
C ILE A 18 20.49 16.93 -3.97
N GLN A 19 20.04 16.46 -2.80
CA GLN A 19 18.74 15.80 -2.64
C GLN A 19 18.01 16.37 -1.42
N LEU A 20 16.69 16.53 -1.55
CA LEU A 20 15.82 16.94 -0.43
C LEU A 20 15.74 15.84 0.64
N ARG A 21 15.77 14.57 0.22
CA ARG A 21 15.87 13.39 1.07
C ARG A 21 16.82 12.39 0.40
N TYR A 22 17.64 11.73 1.21
CA TYR A 22 18.52 10.65 0.73
C TYR A 22 17.70 9.57 0.03
N GLY A 23 18.00 9.25 -1.23
CA GLY A 23 17.26 8.22 -1.96
C GLY A 23 15.78 8.57 -2.21
N GLU A 24 15.39 9.84 -2.11
CA GLU A 24 14.01 10.36 -2.24
C GLU A 24 13.04 9.93 -1.12
N ASP A 25 13.34 8.86 -0.37
CA ASP A 25 12.54 8.34 0.74
C ASP A 25 13.18 8.57 2.13
N GLY A 26 14.48 8.83 2.19
CA GLY A 26 15.24 9.02 3.42
C GLY A 26 15.61 7.71 4.14
N LEU A 27 15.55 6.57 3.47
CA LEU A 27 15.77 5.25 4.08
C LEU A 27 17.21 4.74 3.91
N ASP A 28 17.66 3.92 4.86
CA ASP A 28 18.94 3.22 4.74
C ASP A 28 18.81 2.02 3.79
N ALA A 29 19.70 1.93 2.81
CA ALA A 29 19.75 0.86 1.82
C ALA A 29 19.97 -0.54 2.43
N VAL A 30 20.45 -0.64 3.67
CA VAL A 30 20.61 -1.94 4.37
C VAL A 30 19.28 -2.44 4.94
N CYS A 31 18.30 -1.56 5.15
CA CYS A 31 17.01 -1.86 5.79
C CYS A 31 15.87 -2.12 4.79
N VAL A 32 16.19 -2.31 3.51
CA VAL A 32 15.20 -2.54 2.44
C VAL A 32 15.34 -3.94 1.84
N GLU A 33 14.22 -4.52 1.43
CA GLU A 33 14.14 -5.87 0.87
C GLU A 33 13.29 -5.88 -0.40
N PHE A 34 13.46 -6.91 -1.25
CA PHE A 34 12.57 -7.12 -2.38
C PHE A 34 11.19 -7.59 -1.91
N GLN A 35 10.16 -6.87 -2.29
CA GLN A 35 8.76 -7.15 -1.98
C GLN A 35 7.92 -7.14 -3.26
N ASN A 36 6.80 -7.87 -3.25
CA ASN A 36 5.86 -7.91 -4.37
C ASN A 36 4.62 -7.06 -4.07
N MET A 37 4.33 -6.09 -4.93
CA MET A 37 3.09 -5.31 -4.86
C MET A 37 1.90 -6.13 -5.37
N PRO A 38 0.95 -6.51 -4.50
CA PRO A 38 -0.10 -7.47 -4.88
C PRO A 38 -1.21 -6.84 -5.73
N THR A 39 -1.36 -5.51 -5.70
CA THR A 39 -2.42 -4.76 -6.41
C THR A 39 -2.13 -4.52 -7.90
N LEU A 40 -0.85 -4.55 -8.30
CA LEU A 40 -0.41 -4.07 -9.62
C LEU A 40 -0.77 -5.03 -10.78
N LYS A 41 -0.40 -6.30 -10.65
CA LYS A 41 -0.51 -7.33 -11.69
C LYS A 41 -1.92 -7.89 -11.96
N PRO A 42 -2.80 -8.07 -10.94
CA PRO A 42 -4.11 -8.69 -11.18
C PRO A 42 -4.96 -7.95 -12.23
N SER A 43 -5.75 -8.71 -12.99
CA SER A 43 -6.81 -8.14 -13.83
C SER A 43 -7.87 -7.47 -12.97
N ASN A 44 -8.70 -6.57 -13.54
CA ASN A 44 -9.72 -5.86 -12.76
C ASN A 44 -10.66 -6.82 -12.01
N ARG A 45 -11.06 -7.92 -12.66
CA ARG A 45 -11.89 -8.95 -12.04
C ARG A 45 -11.16 -9.71 -10.92
N ALA A 46 -9.89 -10.02 -11.10
CA ALA A 46 -9.09 -10.72 -10.09
C ALA A 46 -8.83 -9.81 -8.87
N PHE A 47 -8.56 -8.53 -9.12
CA PHE A 47 -8.39 -7.51 -8.10
C PHE A 47 -9.66 -7.35 -7.25
N GLU A 48 -10.82 -7.14 -7.88
CA GLU A 48 -12.09 -7.05 -7.17
C GLU A 48 -12.36 -8.29 -6.32
N LYS A 49 -12.15 -9.48 -6.87
CA LYS A 49 -12.36 -10.73 -6.12
C LYS A 49 -11.43 -10.87 -4.90
N GLN A 50 -10.22 -10.32 -4.95
CA GLN A 50 -9.21 -10.48 -3.88
C GLN A 50 -9.30 -9.39 -2.81
N PHE A 51 -9.63 -8.15 -3.20
CA PHE A 51 -9.51 -6.98 -2.34
C PHE A 51 -10.86 -6.36 -1.96
N ARG A 52 -11.92 -6.57 -2.75
CA ARG A 52 -13.24 -6.04 -2.40
C ARG A 52 -13.87 -6.91 -1.32
N PHE A 53 -14.21 -6.30 -0.20
CA PHE A 53 -14.90 -6.97 0.89
C PHE A 53 -16.42 -6.92 0.67
N ASP A 54 -17.03 -8.05 0.34
CA ASP A 54 -18.48 -8.15 0.14
C ASP A 54 -19.20 -8.46 1.46
N ALA A 55 -19.64 -7.40 2.14
CA ALA A 55 -20.42 -7.49 3.37
C ALA A 55 -21.85 -8.04 3.14
N GLY A 56 -22.37 -8.09 1.91
CA GLY A 56 -23.71 -8.61 1.61
C GLY A 56 -23.78 -10.14 1.61
N ASN A 57 -22.64 -10.83 1.55
CA ASN A 57 -22.58 -12.28 1.45
C ASN A 57 -22.40 -12.95 2.83
N GLU A 58 -23.50 -13.10 3.57
CA GLU A 58 -23.50 -13.71 4.91
C GLU A 58 -22.82 -15.09 4.95
N ARG A 59 -22.95 -15.90 3.89
CA ARG A 59 -22.35 -17.23 3.84
C ARG A 59 -20.82 -17.18 3.80
N SER A 60 -20.25 -16.15 3.18
CA SER A 60 -18.81 -15.93 3.15
C SER A 60 -18.31 -15.30 4.45
N LEU A 61 -19.07 -14.36 5.03
CA LEU A 61 -18.73 -13.73 6.30
C LEU A 61 -18.65 -14.74 7.44
N LYS A 62 -19.62 -15.65 7.55
CA LYS A 62 -19.65 -16.71 8.58
C LYS A 62 -18.50 -17.71 8.51
N LYS A 63 -17.70 -17.72 7.44
CA LYS A 63 -16.49 -18.55 7.34
C LYS A 63 -15.27 -17.90 7.98
N CYS A 64 -15.26 -16.57 8.07
CA CYS A 64 -14.09 -15.78 8.45
C CYS A 64 -14.31 -14.97 9.75
N LEU A 65 -15.56 -14.61 10.06
CA LEU A 65 -15.95 -13.77 11.19
C LEU A 65 -16.91 -14.52 12.11
N THR A 66 -16.92 -14.12 13.38
CA THR A 66 -17.92 -14.58 14.35
C THR A 66 -19.30 -14.00 14.06
N GLU A 67 -20.36 -14.66 14.52
CA GLU A 67 -21.74 -14.21 14.28
C GLU A 67 -22.02 -12.83 14.88
N ASP A 68 -21.46 -12.51 16.04
CA ASP A 68 -21.66 -11.21 16.70
C ASP A 68 -21.07 -10.08 15.85
N VAL A 69 -19.82 -10.24 15.38
CA VAL A 69 -19.15 -9.26 14.51
C VAL A 69 -19.89 -9.11 13.18
N THR A 70 -20.45 -10.19 12.64
CA THR A 70 -21.22 -10.14 11.38
C THR A 70 -22.49 -9.32 11.55
N LYS A 71 -23.18 -9.43 12.69
CA LYS A 71 -24.38 -8.64 12.98
C LYS A 71 -24.05 -7.17 13.17
N ASP A 72 -22.95 -6.87 13.87
CA ASP A 72 -22.49 -5.50 14.08
C ASP A 72 -22.10 -4.84 12.76
N LEU A 73 -21.38 -5.56 11.90
CA LEU A 73 -20.98 -5.08 10.57
C LEU A 73 -22.18 -4.77 9.67
N LEU A 74 -23.21 -5.62 9.68
CA LEU A 74 -24.42 -5.43 8.89
C LEU A 74 -25.38 -4.40 9.50
N GLY A 75 -25.35 -4.24 10.82
CA GLY A 75 -26.18 -3.29 11.55
C GLY A 75 -25.66 -1.86 11.52
N ASP A 76 -24.36 -1.68 11.28
CA ASP A 76 -23.73 -0.37 11.23
C ASP A 76 -23.48 0.13 9.80
N ALA A 77 -24.29 1.12 9.39
CA ALA A 77 -24.13 1.79 8.10
C ALA A 77 -22.80 2.56 7.97
N HIS A 78 -22.21 3.00 9.08
CA HIS A 78 -20.93 3.71 9.06
C HIS A 78 -19.80 2.76 8.65
N THR A 79 -19.72 1.58 9.25
CA THR A 79 -18.71 0.58 8.89
C THR A 79 -18.84 0.14 7.42
N LEU A 80 -20.04 0.00 6.88
CA LEU A 80 -20.25 -0.29 5.46
C LEU A 80 -19.74 0.83 4.54
N ALA A 81 -19.97 2.10 4.93
CA ALA A 81 -19.46 3.25 4.17
C ALA A 81 -17.92 3.31 4.18
N GLU A 82 -17.31 2.95 5.32
CA GLU A 82 -15.86 2.87 5.47
C GLU A 82 -15.22 1.79 4.58
N LEU A 83 -15.86 0.62 4.45
CA LEU A 83 -15.41 -0.44 3.55
C LEU A 83 -15.48 -0.02 2.08
N GLU A 84 -16.52 0.71 1.68
CA GLU A 84 -16.61 1.23 0.31
C GLU A 84 -15.55 2.31 0.05
N ARG A 85 -15.27 3.17 1.05
CA ARG A 85 -14.20 4.17 0.99
C ARG A 85 -12.82 3.53 0.86
N GLU A 86 -12.55 2.47 1.62
CA GLU A 86 -11.32 1.69 1.49
C GLU A 86 -11.18 1.10 0.07
N TRP A 87 -12.26 0.54 -0.46
CA TRP A 87 -12.27 -0.01 -1.83
C TRP A 87 -11.99 1.06 -2.89
N ASP A 88 -12.56 2.27 -2.74
CA ASP A 88 -12.28 3.40 -3.61
C ASP A 88 -10.81 3.82 -3.55
N GLN A 89 -10.24 3.94 -2.36
CA GLN A 89 -8.81 4.26 -2.18
C GLN A 89 -7.91 3.23 -2.87
N LEU A 90 -8.21 1.94 -2.70
CA LEU A 90 -7.44 0.86 -3.32
C LEU A 90 -7.48 0.90 -4.86
N LYS A 91 -8.60 1.32 -5.45
CA LYS A 91 -8.70 1.52 -6.90
C LYS A 91 -7.85 2.68 -7.36
N ASP A 92 -7.91 3.82 -6.66
CA ASP A 92 -7.15 5.02 -7.01
C ASP A 92 -5.63 4.76 -6.89
N ASP A 93 -5.20 4.14 -5.80
CA ASP A 93 -3.80 3.75 -5.58
C ASP A 93 -3.31 2.83 -6.69
N ARG A 94 -4.14 1.88 -7.13
CA ARG A 94 -3.79 0.95 -8.19
C ARG A 94 -3.58 1.65 -9.52
N GLU A 95 -4.42 2.62 -9.86
CA GLU A 95 -4.25 3.40 -11.11
C GLU A 95 -2.99 4.27 -11.05
N ILE A 96 -2.72 4.91 -9.90
CA ILE A 96 -1.48 5.67 -9.68
C ILE A 96 -0.25 4.76 -9.81
N LEU A 97 -0.26 3.59 -9.17
CA LEU A 97 0.85 2.64 -9.26
C LEU A 97 1.11 2.17 -10.69
N ARG A 98 0.08 1.99 -11.51
CA ARG A 98 0.24 1.63 -12.93
C ARG A 98 0.80 2.76 -13.79
N GLN A 99 0.54 4.01 -13.41
CA GLN A 99 1.17 5.16 -14.05
C GLN A 99 2.66 5.26 -13.68
N ILE A 100 3.00 5.01 -12.42
CA ILE A 100 4.38 5.02 -11.92
C ILE A 100 5.20 3.85 -12.48
N PHE A 101 4.60 2.66 -12.58
CA PHE A 101 5.23 1.42 -13.07
C PHE A 101 4.61 0.94 -14.40
N PRO A 102 4.87 1.61 -15.53
CA PRO A 102 4.22 1.31 -16.81
C PRO A 102 4.58 -0.08 -17.38
N THR A 103 5.69 -0.67 -16.94
CA THR A 103 6.10 -2.03 -17.34
C THR A 103 5.33 -3.13 -16.60
N GLY A 104 4.63 -2.79 -15.52
CA GLY A 104 3.88 -3.76 -14.71
C GLY A 104 4.75 -4.69 -13.84
N ASP A 105 6.02 -4.35 -13.61
CA ASP A 105 6.84 -5.12 -12.66
C ASP A 105 6.35 -4.88 -11.23
N SER A 106 5.98 -5.97 -10.55
CA SER A 106 5.48 -5.92 -9.18
C SER A 106 6.58 -6.02 -8.15
N LYS A 107 7.80 -6.42 -8.54
CA LYS A 107 8.90 -6.64 -7.62
C LYS A 107 9.61 -5.31 -7.38
N VAL A 108 9.41 -4.75 -6.18
CA VAL A 108 9.94 -3.45 -5.76
C VAL A 108 10.83 -3.61 -4.54
N VAL A 109 11.64 -2.60 -4.25
CA VAL A 109 12.49 -2.57 -3.05
C VAL A 109 11.82 -1.66 -2.04
N LEU A 110 11.43 -2.20 -0.89
CA LEU A 110 10.71 -1.48 0.16
C LEU A 110 11.23 -1.88 1.54
N PRO A 111 11.18 -0.97 2.53
CA PRO A 111 11.48 -1.30 3.93
C PRO A 111 10.42 -2.24 4.51
N CYS A 112 10.74 -2.89 5.64
CA CYS A 112 9.79 -3.68 6.45
C CYS A 112 9.01 -4.72 5.63
N ASN A 113 9.58 -5.91 5.49
CA ASN A 113 8.93 -7.00 4.77
C ASN A 113 7.65 -7.47 5.47
N LEU A 114 6.49 -7.17 4.88
CA LEU A 114 5.17 -7.47 5.46
C LEU A 114 4.78 -8.95 5.39
N GLN A 115 5.48 -9.78 4.61
CA GLN A 115 5.17 -11.20 4.44
C GLN A 115 5.92 -12.12 5.41
N ARG A 116 6.92 -11.60 6.13
CA ARG A 116 7.72 -12.36 7.10
C ARG A 116 6.94 -12.64 8.36
#